data_AF-A0A8T7AFQ2-F1
#
_entry.id   AF-A0A8T7AFQ2-F1
#
_cell.length_a   1.000
_cell.length_b   1.000
_cell.length_c   1.000
_cell.angle_alpha   90.00
_cell.angle_beta   90.00
_cell.angle_gamma   90.00
#
_symmetry.space_group_name_H-M   'P 1'
#
loop_
_entity.id
_entity.type
_entity.pdbx_description
1 polymer ?
#
loop_
_entity_poly.entity_id
_entity_poly.type
_entity_poly.pdbx_seq_one_letter_code
_entity_poly.pdbx_strand_id
1 'polypeptide(L)'
;MQATLIDQGINLMLYGMGTVFVFLTILVFATLLMSRVVSRLQRDGVPEAEAAADVTTNINRQPSAQIMAAIELAIAQHRKKNQH
;
A
#
# COMPACT_ATOMS: atom_id res chain seq x y z
N MET A 1 34.78 -24.92 27.37
CA MET A 1 33.49 -24.79 28.10
C MET A 1 32.83 -23.41 27.96
N GLN A 2 33.21 -22.55 27.01
CA GLN A 2 32.62 -21.18 26.85
C GLN A 2 31.68 -21.07 25.63
N ALA A 3 31.80 -21.97 24.65
CA ALA A 3 30.93 -21.99 23.47
C ALA A 3 29.44 -22.14 23.83
N THR A 4 29.12 -22.73 24.98
CA THR A 4 27.75 -23.04 25.39
C THR A 4 26.91 -21.80 25.69
N LEU A 5 27.51 -20.72 26.21
CA LEU A 5 26.78 -19.51 26.62
C LEU A 5 26.43 -18.65 25.40
N ILE A 6 27.39 -18.48 24.47
CA ILE A 6 27.15 -17.80 23.19
C ILE A 6 26.13 -18.59 22.37
N ASP A 7 26.26 -19.91 22.30
CA ASP A 7 25.33 -20.76 21.56
C ASP A 7 23.92 -20.70 22.14
N GLN A 8 23.78 -20.70 23.47
CA GLN A 8 22.49 -20.54 24.14
C GLN A 8 21.90 -19.13 23.93
N GLY A 9 22.72 -18.08 23.92
CA GLY A 9 22.30 -16.72 23.62
C GLY A 9 21.81 -16.55 22.17
N ILE A 10 22.50 -17.14 21.21
CA ILE A 10 22.10 -17.15 19.80
C ILE A 10 20.81 -17.95 19.60
N ASN A 11 20.70 -19.12 20.21
CA ASN A 11 19.46 -19.91 20.17
C ASN A 11 18.28 -19.12 20.76
N LEU A 12 18.47 -18.45 21.90
CA LEU A 12 17.43 -17.64 22.51
C LEU A 12 17.04 -16.44 21.63
N MET A 13 18.02 -15.76 21.02
CA MET A 13 17.77 -14.64 20.13
C MET A 13 17.06 -15.09 18.85
N LEU A 14 17.44 -16.24 18.28
CA LEU A 14 16.79 -16.82 17.11
C LEU A 14 15.34 -17.22 17.39
N TYR A 15 15.07 -17.83 18.55
CA TYR A 15 13.72 -18.16 18.98
C TYR A 15 12.89 -16.90 19.27
N GLY A 16 13.42 -15.95 20.05
CA GLY A 16 12.70 -14.74 20.43
C GLY A 16 12.42 -13.82 19.24
N MET A 17 13.46 -13.42 18.51
CA MET A 17 13.32 -12.53 17.36
C MET A 17 12.65 -13.23 16.17
N GLY A 18 12.91 -14.52 15.96
CA GLY A 18 12.32 -15.29 14.86
C GLY A 18 10.82 -15.49 15.03
N THR A 19 10.35 -15.85 16.24
CA THR A 19 8.91 -16.02 16.49
C THR A 19 8.14 -14.71 16.36
N VAL A 20 8.69 -13.60 16.86
CA VAL A 20 8.09 -12.28 16.69
C VAL A 20 8.04 -11.89 15.21
N PHE A 21 9.13 -12.10 14.45
CA PHE A 21 9.17 -11.83 13.02
C PHE A 21 8.11 -12.64 12.25
N VAL A 22 8.01 -13.94 12.51
CA VAL A 22 6.98 -14.80 11.91
C VAL A 22 5.57 -14.33 12.30
N PHE A 23 5.35 -14.00 13.56
CA PHE A 23 4.06 -13.52 14.05
C PHE A 23 3.64 -12.20 13.36
N LEU A 24 4.54 -11.22 13.30
CA LEU A 24 4.28 -9.96 12.61
C LEU A 24 4.09 -10.18 11.10
N THR A 25 4.86 -11.07 10.48
CA THR A 25 4.69 -11.41 9.06
C THR A 25 3.28 -11.96 8.81
N ILE A 26 2.82 -12.90 9.63
CA ILE A 26 1.46 -13.45 9.55
C ILE A 26 0.41 -12.34 9.73
N LEU A 27 0.59 -11.45 10.71
CA LEU A 27 -0.33 -10.33 10.92
C LEU A 27 -0.37 -9.37 9.73
N VAL A 28 0.78 -9.05 9.14
CA VAL A 28 0.84 -8.22 7.93
C VAL A 28 0.12 -8.91 6.76
N PHE A 29 0.34 -10.20 6.55
CA PHE A 29 -0.41 -10.95 5.53
C PHE A 29 -1.91 -10.96 5.79
N ALA A 30 -2.33 -11.11 7.05
CA ALA A 30 -3.74 -11.08 7.43
C ALA A 30 -4.37 -9.70 7.17
N THR A 31 -3.68 -8.61 7.52
CA THR A 31 -4.18 -7.25 7.25
C THR A 31 -4.18 -6.92 5.76
N LEU A 32 -3.20 -7.40 5.00
CA LEU A 32 -3.19 -7.30 3.54
C LEU A 32 -4.34 -8.09 2.91
N LEU A 33 -4.63 -9.29 3.41
CA LEU A 33 -5.75 -10.10 2.95
C LEU A 33 -7.08 -9.42 3.28
N MET A 34 -7.22 -8.86 4.49
CA MET A 34 -8.37 -8.06 4.88
C MET A 34 -8.55 -6.84 3.96
N SER A 35 -7.48 -6.09 3.67
CA SER A 35 -7.50 -4.96 2.73
C SER A 35 -7.94 -5.40 1.33
N ARG A 36 -7.48 -6.56 0.86
CA ARG A 36 -7.88 -7.11 -0.45
C ARG A 36 -9.34 -7.58 -0.47
N VAL A 37 -9.80 -8.24 0.59
CA VAL A 37 -11.20 -8.69 0.71
C VAL A 37 -12.14 -7.49 0.79
N VAL A 38 -11.81 -6.48 1.60
CA VAL A 38 -12.60 -5.25 1.74
C VAL A 38 -12.67 -4.48 0.41
N SER A 39 -11.54 -4.28 -0.27
CA SER A 39 -11.53 -3.61 -1.59
C SER A 39 -12.23 -4.39 -2.70
N ARG A 40 -12.30 -5.73 -2.61
CA ARG A 40 -13.11 -6.55 -3.50
C ARG A 40 -14.59 -6.44 -3.19
N LEU A 41 -14.97 -6.44 -1.90
CA LEU A 41 -16.36 -6.35 -1.47
C LEU A 41 -16.98 -4.97 -1.72
N GLN A 42 -16.18 -3.89 -1.59
CA GLN A 42 -16.61 -2.52 -1.91
C GLN A 42 -16.80 -2.27 -3.42
N ARG A 43 -16.19 -3.06 -4.30
CA ARG A 43 -16.48 -2.99 -5.75
C ARG A 43 -17.92 -3.42 -6.08
N ASP A 44 -18.55 -4.22 -5.23
CA ASP A 44 -19.91 -4.72 -5.43
C ASP A 44 -20.96 -3.85 -4.71
N GLY A 45 -20.56 -2.80 -3.98
CA GLY A 45 -21.47 -1.92 -3.25
C GLY A 45 -20.88 -0.54 -3.02
N VAL A 46 -21.18 0.38 -3.95
CA VAL A 46 -20.94 1.83 -3.89
C VAL A 46 -19.45 2.24 -3.92
N PRO A 47 -19.04 3.09 -4.88
CA PRO A 47 -17.67 3.59 -4.93
C PRO A 47 -17.46 4.62 -3.81
N GLU A 48 -17.12 4.15 -2.61
CA GLU A 48 -16.53 5.02 -1.60
C GLU A 48 -15.14 5.42 -2.11
N ALA A 49 -14.97 6.72 -2.24
CA ALA A 49 -13.81 7.39 -2.82
C ALA A 49 -12.47 6.85 -2.32
N GLU A 50 -11.57 6.64 -3.27
CA GLU A 50 -10.16 7.05 -3.21
C GLU A 50 -9.57 7.22 -1.80
N ALA A 51 -9.24 6.11 -1.14
CA ALA A 51 -8.30 6.16 -0.02
C ALA A 51 -7.32 5.01 -0.14
N ALA A 52 -6.10 5.36 -0.57
CA ALA A 52 -4.89 4.54 -0.53
C ALA A 52 -4.80 3.39 -1.55
N ALA A 53 -4.78 3.73 -2.85
CA ALA A 53 -4.08 2.91 -3.83
C ALA A 53 -3.09 3.77 -4.62
N ASP A 54 -1.82 3.66 -4.21
CA ASP A 54 -0.64 3.76 -5.07
C ASP A 54 -0.28 5.16 -5.63
N VAL A 55 0.20 6.05 -4.75
CA VAL A 55 0.94 7.26 -5.15
C VAL A 55 2.43 6.97 -5.40
N THR A 56 2.91 5.73 -5.21
CA THR A 56 4.36 5.47 -5.19
C THR A 56 4.92 4.72 -6.41
N THR A 57 4.09 4.12 -7.28
CA THR A 57 4.65 3.22 -8.33
C THR A 57 4.55 3.72 -9.78
N ASN A 58 4.35 5.02 -10.05
CA ASN A 58 4.28 5.46 -11.46
C ASN A 58 4.89 6.83 -11.80
N ILE A 59 6.10 7.10 -11.34
CA ILE A 59 6.89 8.26 -11.80
C ILE A 59 7.33 8.10 -13.29
N ASN A 60 7.09 6.96 -13.94
CA ASN A 60 7.58 6.67 -15.30
C ASN A 60 6.58 5.96 -16.26
N ARG A 61 5.26 6.13 -16.10
CA ARG A 61 4.33 5.89 -17.22
C ARG A 61 3.73 7.18 -17.69
N GLN A 62 3.73 7.32 -19.02
CA GLN A 62 2.98 8.34 -19.73
C GLN A 62 1.60 8.55 -19.07
N PRO A 63 1.16 9.80 -18.92
CA PRO A 63 -0.14 10.10 -18.34
C PRO A 63 -1.21 9.30 -19.09
N SER A 64 -2.02 8.55 -18.34
CA SER A 64 -3.09 7.76 -18.92
C SER A 64 -4.09 8.68 -19.64
N ALA A 65 -4.78 8.17 -20.67
CA ALA A 65 -5.72 8.95 -21.46
C ALA A 65 -6.78 9.68 -20.62
N GLN A 66 -7.14 9.12 -19.45
CA GLN A 66 -8.06 9.74 -18.49
C GLN A 66 -7.47 11.00 -17.83
N ILE A 67 -6.18 10.97 -17.45
CA ILE A 67 -5.51 12.14 -16.86
C ILE A 67 -5.40 13.26 -17.90
N MET A 68 -5.11 12.93 -19.16
CA MET A 68 -5.06 13.93 -20.23
C MET A 68 -6.44 14.58 -20.48
N ALA A 69 -7.51 13.78 -20.51
CA ALA A 69 -8.88 14.31 -20.67
C ALA A 69 -9.31 15.19 -19.49
N ALA A 70 -8.93 14.84 -18.25
CA ALA A 70 -9.21 15.64 -17.07
C ALA A 70 -8.45 16.98 -17.10
N ILE A 71 -7.18 16.98 -17.52
CA ILE A 71 -6.39 18.20 -17.70
C ILE A 71 -6.99 19.10 -18.78
N GLU A 72 -7.42 18.54 -19.92
CA GLU A 72 -8.06 19.30 -20.99
C GLU A 72 -9.36 19.98 -20.52
N LEU A 73 -10.21 19.24 -19.81
CA LEU A 73 -11.43 19.76 -19.19
C LEU A 73 -11.12 20.89 -18.19
N ALA A 74 -10.13 20.69 -17.32
CA ALA A 74 -9.71 21.70 -16.36
C ALA A 74 -9.19 22.98 -17.04
N ILE A 75 -8.40 22.87 -18.10
CA ILE A 75 -7.91 24.02 -18.87
C ILE A 75 -9.07 24.73 -19.58
N ALA A 76 -9.99 23.99 -20.21
CA ALA A 76 -11.16 24.57 -20.87
C ALA A 76 -12.05 25.35 -19.89
N GLN A 77 -12.20 24.82 -18.67
CA GLN A 77 -12.98 25.45 -17.60
C GLN A 77 -12.29 26.70 -17.04
N HIS A 78 -10.96 26.68 -16.89
CA HIS A 78 -10.20 27.85 -16.46
C HIS A 78 -10.26 28.99 -17.50
N ARG A 79 -10.21 28.67 -18.80
CA ARG A 79 -10.32 29.67 -19.87
C ARG A 79 -11.68 30.35 -19.89
N LYS A 80 -12.77 29.60 -19.65
CA LYS A 80 -14.12 30.17 -19.54
C LYS A 80 -14.28 31.07 -18.32
N LYS A 81 -13.63 30.72 -17.21
CA LYS A 81 -13.68 31.51 -15.96
C LYS A 81 -12.90 32.82 -16.03
N ASN A 82 -11.83 32.88 -16.81
CA ASN A 82 -11.01 34.09 -17.00
C ASN A 82 -11.42 34.93 -18.22
N GLN A 83 -12.56 34.63 -18.85
CA GLN A 83 -13.17 35.42 -19.92
C GLN A 83 -14.40 36.23 -19.45
N HIS A 84 -14.60 36.35 -18.13
CA HIS A 84 -15.50 37.30 -17.48
C HIS A 84 -14.68 38.30 -16.67
#